data_AF-A0A552VBM4-F1
#
_entry.id   AF-A0A552VBM4-F1
#
_cell.length_a   1.000
_cell.length_b   1.000
_cell.length_c   1.000
_cell.angle_alpha   90.00
_cell.angle_beta   90.00
_cell.angle_gamma   90.00
#
_symmetry.space_group_name_H-M   'P 1'
#
loop_
_entity.id
_entity.type
_entity.pdbx_description
1 polymer ?
#
loop_
_entity_poly.entity_id
_entity_poly.type
_entity_poly.pdbx_seq_one_letter_code
_entity_poly.pdbx_strand_id
1 'polypeptide(L)'
;MINSIGSITYTNQIQTSKVNGKQELFTQLKEKYSCLRNGYCKVSASYIKKCENDPQKRLELEKTLSFLEQNQKNELKWADARGVRIDSSWTEIDADGNCTGAISTTRCSDKKFVNSLNTETGARSATSYPVGIDKSDSLSDKLITWNKKYLKDLEKMKLERKIEQRREESRRLDLRQEQIRMQQNFLNSNIFKI
;
A
#
# COMPACT_ATOMS: atom_id res chain seq x y z
N MET A 1 -15.90 28.58 35.16
CA MET A 1 -16.18 28.15 33.77
C MET A 1 -16.54 29.42 33.03
N ILE A 2 -15.71 30.02 32.17
CA ILE A 2 -15.14 29.50 30.92
C ILE A 2 -13.73 30.09 30.74
N ASN A 3 -12.79 29.26 30.29
CA ASN A 3 -11.37 29.58 30.15
C ASN A 3 -11.12 30.54 28.97
N SER A 4 -10.40 31.63 29.23
CA SER A 4 -9.84 32.52 28.21
C SER A 4 -8.62 31.83 27.58
N ILE A 5 -8.74 31.43 26.31
CA ILE A 5 -7.67 30.79 25.55
C ILE A 5 -6.72 31.89 25.08
N GLY A 6 -5.49 31.84 25.58
CA GLY A 6 -4.42 32.78 25.26
C GLY A 6 -4.17 32.89 23.77
N SER A 7 -4.16 34.13 23.29
CA SER A 7 -3.63 34.52 21.99
C SER A 7 -2.12 34.26 21.96
N ILE A 8 -1.72 33.21 21.24
CA ILE A 8 -0.31 32.96 20.92
C ILE A 8 0.08 33.97 19.84
N THR A 9 0.69 35.07 20.25
CA THR A 9 1.42 35.99 19.36
C THR A 9 2.69 35.30 18.87
N TYR A 10 2.70 34.90 17.59
CA TYR A 10 3.92 34.49 16.89
C TYR A 10 4.74 35.75 16.58
N THR A 11 5.65 36.13 17.47
CA THR A 11 6.69 37.13 17.15
C THR A 11 7.76 36.46 16.30
N ASN A 12 7.54 36.38 14.99
CA ASN A 12 8.62 36.13 14.05
C ASN A 12 9.56 37.34 14.09
N GLN A 13 10.65 37.22 14.85
CA GLN A 13 11.79 38.11 14.73
C GLN A 13 12.41 37.88 13.36
N ILE A 14 12.00 38.69 12.38
CA ILE A 14 12.69 38.80 11.10
C ILE A 14 14.04 39.43 11.41
N GLN A 15 15.09 38.62 11.53
CA GLN A 15 16.45 39.12 11.48
C GLN A 15 16.69 39.66 10.07
N THR A 16 16.49 40.97 9.91
CA THR A 16 16.86 41.70 8.70
C THR A 16 18.37 41.92 8.72
N SER A 17 19.14 40.90 8.37
CA SER A 17 20.52 41.12 7.94
C SER A 17 20.49 41.97 6.66
N LYS A 18 21.08 43.16 6.74
CA LYS A 18 21.35 44.05 5.61
C LYS A 18 22.17 43.26 4.58
N VAL A 19 21.56 42.90 3.45
CA VAL A 19 22.22 42.17 2.35
C VAL A 19 22.74 43.16 1.32
N ASN A 20 24.06 43.18 1.15
CA ASN A 20 24.74 43.80 0.05
C ASN A 20 24.59 42.91 -1.21
N GLY A 21 23.89 43.42 -2.23
CA GLY A 21 24.25 43.16 -3.64
C GLY A 21 23.82 41.84 -4.31
N LYS A 22 22.57 41.79 -4.78
CA LYS A 22 22.11 41.29 -6.11
C LYS A 22 22.39 39.84 -6.57
N GLN A 23 23.08 38.98 -5.82
CA GLN A 23 23.23 37.53 -6.15
C GLN A 23 23.06 36.58 -4.95
N GLU A 24 22.71 37.12 -3.78
CA GLU A 24 22.70 36.34 -2.53
C GLU A 24 21.45 35.49 -2.36
N LEU A 25 20.26 35.99 -2.74
CA LEU A 25 19.00 35.31 -2.42
C LEU A 25 18.91 33.92 -3.05
N PHE A 26 19.18 33.81 -4.36
CA PHE A 26 19.13 32.53 -5.04
C PHE A 26 20.17 31.55 -4.50
N THR A 27 21.36 32.04 -4.16
CA THR A 27 22.45 31.23 -3.58
C THR A 27 22.06 30.71 -2.20
N GLN A 28 21.54 31.57 -1.31
CA GLN A 28 21.01 31.19 0.00
C GLN A 28 19.88 30.15 -0.11
N LEU A 29 18.94 30.35 -1.04
CA LEU A 29 17.86 29.41 -1.28
C LEU A 29 18.40 28.06 -1.79
N LYS A 30 19.40 28.05 -2.66
CA LYS A 30 20.01 26.82 -3.19
C LYS A 30 20.80 26.05 -2.12
N GLU A 31 21.40 26.74 -1.18
CA GLU A 31 22.07 26.13 0.00
C GLU A 31 21.06 25.52 0.97
N LYS A 32 19.93 26.22 1.20
CA LYS A 32 18.87 25.78 2.11
C LYS A 32 18.01 24.64 1.54
N TYR A 33 17.67 24.72 0.25
CA TYR A 33 16.72 23.81 -0.40
C TYR A 33 17.40 22.90 -1.42
N SER A 34 17.41 21.60 -1.13
CA SER A 34 17.95 20.53 -1.97
C SER A 34 17.23 20.44 -3.33
N CYS A 35 15.93 20.74 -3.40
CA CYS A 35 15.14 20.73 -4.62
C CYS A 35 15.65 21.73 -5.68
N LEU A 36 16.27 22.84 -5.28
CA LEU A 36 16.93 23.79 -6.20
C LEU A 36 18.33 23.32 -6.60
N ARG A 37 19.02 22.64 -5.69
CA ARG A 37 20.39 22.17 -5.88
C ARG A 37 20.49 21.00 -6.85
N ASN A 38 19.54 20.06 -6.75
CA ASN A 38 19.47 18.87 -7.59
C ASN A 38 18.75 19.11 -8.93
N GLY A 39 18.25 20.32 -9.17
CA GLY A 39 17.56 20.69 -10.41
C GLY A 39 16.13 20.18 -10.53
N TYR A 40 15.56 19.61 -9.47
CA TYR A 40 14.14 19.24 -9.42
C TYR A 40 13.24 20.47 -9.53
N CYS A 41 13.60 21.57 -8.89
CA CYS A 41 12.89 22.84 -8.95
C CYS A 41 13.74 23.89 -9.67
N LYS A 42 13.14 24.61 -10.61
CA LYS A 42 13.69 25.82 -11.23
C LYS A 42 12.82 27.01 -10.87
N VAL A 43 13.44 28.17 -10.68
CA VAL A 43 12.70 29.41 -10.37
C VAL A 43 13.14 30.46 -11.36
N SER A 44 12.18 31.14 -11.96
CA SER A 44 12.48 32.21 -12.91
C SER A 44 13.27 33.33 -12.24
N ALA A 45 14.28 33.87 -12.94
CA ALA A 45 15.10 34.96 -12.41
C ALA A 45 14.26 36.21 -12.12
N SER A 46 13.20 36.44 -12.89
CA SER A 46 12.25 37.53 -12.69
C SER A 46 11.49 37.40 -11.37
N TYR A 47 11.08 36.19 -10.98
CA TYR A 47 10.40 35.95 -9.71
C TYR A 47 11.36 36.07 -8.52
N ILE A 48 12.60 35.59 -8.64
CA ILE A 48 13.64 35.82 -7.61
C ILE A 48 13.83 37.32 -7.36
N LYS A 49 13.92 38.14 -8.42
CA LYS A 49 13.99 39.61 -8.28
C LYS A 49 12.76 40.21 -7.60
N LYS A 50 11.55 39.67 -7.86
CA LYS A 50 10.34 40.10 -7.13
C LYS A 50 10.46 39.76 -5.65
N CYS A 51 10.94 38.56 -5.30
CA CYS A 51 11.16 38.14 -3.90
C CYS A 51 12.27 38.92 -3.18
N GLU A 52 13.28 39.42 -3.89
CA GLU A 52 14.30 40.31 -3.30
C GLU A 52 13.70 41.65 -2.84
N ASN A 53 12.71 42.17 -3.57
CA ASN A 53 12.08 43.46 -3.31
C ASN A 53 10.80 43.35 -2.44
N ASP A 54 10.23 42.15 -2.30
CA ASP A 54 8.99 41.90 -1.59
C ASP A 54 9.13 40.74 -0.57
N PRO A 55 9.19 41.05 0.74
CA PRO A 55 9.30 40.05 1.79
C PRO A 55 8.13 39.05 1.84
N GLN A 56 6.91 39.44 1.44
CA GLN A 56 5.76 38.53 1.45
C GLN A 56 5.92 37.47 0.37
N LYS A 57 6.29 37.87 -0.85
CA LYS A 57 6.58 36.93 -1.94
C LYS A 57 7.77 36.04 -1.64
N ARG A 58 8.78 36.54 -0.93
CA ARG A 58 9.89 35.69 -0.44
C ARG A 58 9.37 34.59 0.50
N LEU A 59 8.49 34.93 1.44
CA LEU A 59 7.92 33.94 2.35
C LEU A 59 7.06 32.90 1.62
N GLU A 60 6.28 33.32 0.62
CA GLU A 60 5.51 32.41 -0.24
C GLU A 60 6.40 31.45 -1.03
N LEU A 61 7.50 31.97 -1.59
CA LEU A 61 8.51 31.15 -2.27
C LEU A 61 9.14 30.14 -1.30
N GLU A 62 9.55 30.56 -0.09
CA GLU A 62 10.14 29.65 0.89
C GLU A 62 9.16 28.54 1.34
N LYS A 63 7.86 28.85 1.49
CA LYS A 63 6.82 27.85 1.76
C LYS A 63 6.67 26.87 0.60
N THR A 64 6.64 27.37 -0.62
CA THR A 64 6.53 26.56 -1.84
C THR A 64 7.73 25.63 -1.99
N LEU A 65 8.95 26.14 -1.79
CA LEU A 65 10.19 25.35 -1.85
C LEU A 65 10.22 24.25 -0.78
N SER A 66 9.77 24.56 0.44
CA SER A 66 9.66 23.58 1.53
C SER A 66 8.66 22.46 1.19
N PHE A 67 7.53 22.81 0.59
CA PHE A 67 6.55 21.85 0.09
C PHE A 67 7.14 20.97 -1.02
N LEU A 68 7.86 21.56 -1.98
CA LEU A 68 8.48 20.83 -3.09
C LEU A 68 9.57 19.84 -2.62
N GLU A 69 10.35 20.17 -1.60
CA GLU A 69 11.30 19.21 -1.01
C GLU A 69 10.59 17.99 -0.43
N GLN A 70 9.48 18.22 0.29
CA GLN A 70 8.70 17.13 0.85
C GLN A 70 8.02 16.33 -0.26
N ASN A 71 7.51 16.99 -1.29
CA ASN A 71 6.89 16.35 -2.44
C ASN A 71 7.88 15.45 -3.17
N GLN A 72 9.11 15.92 -3.44
CA GLN A 72 10.15 15.10 -4.07
C GLN A 72 10.44 13.82 -3.27
N LYS A 73 10.52 13.91 -1.93
CA LYS A 73 10.70 12.73 -1.07
C LYS A 73 9.50 11.78 -1.14
N ASN A 74 8.29 12.32 -1.22
CA ASN A 74 7.07 11.53 -1.35
C ASN A 74 6.96 10.85 -2.72
N GLU A 75 7.36 11.54 -3.80
CA GLU A 75 7.42 10.97 -5.16
C GLU A 75 8.35 9.77 -5.21
N LEU A 76 9.54 9.86 -4.61
CA LEU A 76 10.48 8.74 -4.52
C LEU A 76 9.90 7.56 -3.73
N LYS A 77 9.26 7.82 -2.58
CA LYS A 77 8.58 6.77 -1.81
C LYS A 77 7.43 6.13 -2.57
N TRP A 78 6.65 6.92 -3.29
CA TRP A 78 5.56 6.45 -4.13
C TRP A 78 6.08 5.60 -5.28
N ALA A 79 7.19 6.00 -5.89
CA ALA A 79 7.81 5.29 -7.00
C ALA A 79 8.30 3.91 -6.55
N ASP A 80 9.01 3.86 -5.42
CA ASP A 80 9.48 2.62 -4.80
C ASP A 80 8.33 1.67 -4.42
N ALA A 81 7.31 2.21 -3.74
CA ALA A 81 6.12 1.45 -3.36
C ALA A 81 5.38 0.84 -4.57
N ARG A 82 5.38 1.54 -5.71
CA ARG A 82 4.76 1.07 -6.96
C ARG A 82 5.69 0.27 -7.87
N GLY A 83 6.98 0.13 -7.52
CA GLY A 83 7.98 -0.51 -8.38
C GLY A 83 8.12 0.21 -9.73
N VAL A 84 7.97 1.53 -9.74
CA VAL A 84 8.20 2.37 -10.92
C VAL A 84 9.48 3.16 -10.72
N ARG A 85 10.23 3.40 -11.78
CA ARG A 85 11.36 4.35 -11.78
C ARG A 85 10.86 5.69 -12.27
N ILE A 86 11.30 6.75 -11.61
CA ILE A 86 11.12 8.12 -12.10
C ILE A 86 12.22 8.37 -13.13
N ASP A 87 11.86 8.57 -14.40
CA ASP A 87 12.84 8.89 -15.46
C ASP A 87 13.15 10.38 -15.50
N SER A 88 12.15 11.22 -15.22
CA SER A 88 12.31 12.65 -15.05
C SER A 88 11.23 13.19 -14.13
N SER A 89 11.58 14.02 -13.17
CA SER A 89 10.62 14.82 -12.41
C SER A 89 11.18 16.22 -12.24
N TRP A 90 10.39 17.22 -12.58
CA TRP A 90 10.78 18.61 -12.45
C TRP A 90 9.57 19.51 -12.20
N THR A 91 9.84 20.64 -11.58
CA THR A 91 8.91 21.74 -11.33
C THR A 91 9.60 23.05 -11.67
N GLU A 92 8.88 23.97 -12.28
CA GLU A 92 9.33 25.32 -12.60
C GLU A 92 8.35 26.33 -12.01
N ILE A 93 8.90 27.37 -11.39
CA ILE A 93 8.15 28.52 -10.88
C ILE A 93 8.34 29.67 -11.86
N ASP A 94 7.23 30.11 -12.47
CA ASP A 94 7.24 31.15 -13.49
C ASP A 94 7.52 32.56 -12.93
N ALA A 95 7.39 33.61 -13.75
CA ALA A 95 7.65 34.98 -13.35
C ALA A 95 6.63 35.54 -12.34
N ASP A 96 5.45 34.92 -12.22
CA ASP A 96 4.36 35.37 -11.37
C ASP A 96 4.21 34.51 -10.11
N GLY A 97 4.93 33.40 -10.04
CA GLY A 97 4.96 32.49 -8.90
C GLY A 97 4.11 31.24 -9.11
N ASN A 98 3.58 31.01 -10.31
CA ASN A 98 2.84 29.79 -10.61
C ASN A 98 3.79 28.63 -10.81
N CYS A 99 3.42 27.47 -10.27
CA CYS A 99 4.18 26.24 -10.39
C CYS A 99 3.66 25.42 -11.57
N THR A 100 4.55 25.06 -12.49
CA THR A 100 4.31 24.05 -13.54
C THR A 100 5.27 22.90 -13.33
N GLY A 101 4.83 21.67 -13.52
CA GLY A 101 5.73 20.52 -13.37
C GLY A 101 5.29 19.35 -14.22
N ALA A 102 6.23 18.43 -14.41
CA ALA A 102 5.96 17.18 -15.08
C ALA A 102 6.76 16.05 -14.42
N ILE A 103 6.12 14.89 -14.35
CA ILE A 103 6.73 13.64 -13.90
C ILE A 103 6.55 12.58 -14.99
N SER A 104 7.66 11.95 -15.36
CA SER A 104 7.71 10.79 -16.25
C SER A 104 8.16 9.59 -15.44
N THR A 105 7.41 8.50 -15.56
CA THR A 105 7.68 7.27 -14.84
C THR A 105 7.65 6.09 -15.80
N THR A 106 8.59 5.18 -15.63
CA THR A 106 8.61 3.89 -16.32
C THR A 106 8.36 2.81 -15.29
N ARG A 107 7.45 1.89 -15.61
CA ARG A 107 7.22 0.72 -14.76
C ARG A 107 8.43 -0.21 -14.87
N CYS A 108 9.16 -0.37 -13.78
CA CYS A 108 10.29 -1.28 -13.74
C CYS A 108 9.77 -2.68 -13.40
N SER A 109 9.94 -3.60 -14.34
CA SER A 109 9.73 -5.04 -14.12
C SER A 109 10.81 -5.67 -13.26
N ASP A 110 11.68 -4.88 -12.61
CA ASP A 110 12.82 -5.36 -11.82
C ASP A 110 12.38 -6.05 -10.51
N LYS A 111 11.08 -6.01 -10.20
CA LYS A 111 10.39 -7.15 -9.58
C LYS A 111 10.00 -8.12 -10.70
N LYS A 112 10.98 -8.94 -11.11
CA LYS A 112 11.03 -9.78 -12.34
C LYS A 112 9.66 -10.17 -12.92
N PHE A 113 9.19 -9.43 -13.93
CA PHE A 113 8.26 -9.96 -14.92
C PHE A 113 9.06 -10.32 -16.16
N VAL A 114 9.36 -11.61 -16.34
CA VAL A 114 9.93 -12.12 -17.58
C VAL A 114 8.79 -12.23 -18.59
N ASN A 115 8.58 -11.18 -19.38
CA ASN A 115 7.76 -11.29 -20.59
C ASN A 115 8.64 -11.93 -21.66
N SER A 116 8.60 -13.26 -21.77
CA SER A 116 9.20 -13.94 -22.93
C SER A 116 8.16 -13.95 -24.05
N LEU A 117 8.50 -13.30 -25.16
CA LEU A 117 7.75 -13.37 -26.41
C LEU A 117 8.37 -14.49 -27.25
N ASN A 118 7.60 -15.52 -27.56
CA ASN A 118 8.04 -16.50 -28.55
C ASN A 118 7.82 -15.90 -29.95
N THR A 119 8.90 -15.58 -30.65
CA THR A 119 8.88 -14.91 -31.96
C THR A 119 8.40 -15.82 -33.11
N GLU A 120 8.33 -17.13 -32.90
CA GLU A 120 7.87 -18.09 -33.92
C GLU A 120 6.35 -18.31 -33.88
N THR A 121 5.74 -18.18 -32.70
CA THR A 121 4.29 -18.45 -32.50
C THR A 121 3.48 -17.22 -32.11
N GLY A 122 4.13 -16.09 -31.79
CA GLY A 122 3.48 -14.87 -31.31
C GLY A 122 2.85 -14.98 -29.91
N ALA A 123 3.01 -16.13 -29.24
CA ALA A 123 2.44 -16.37 -27.93
C ALA A 123 3.24 -15.67 -26.82
N ARG A 124 2.52 -15.08 -25.86
CA ARG A 124 3.07 -14.50 -24.63
C ARG A 124 2.90 -15.51 -23.49
N SER A 125 4.01 -15.93 -22.89
CA SER A 125 3.97 -16.77 -21.68
C SER A 125 4.24 -15.90 -20.45
N ALA A 126 3.28 -15.86 -19.52
CA ALA A 126 3.44 -15.24 -18.21
C ALA A 126 3.67 -16.35 -17.16
N THR A 127 4.92 -16.77 -16.99
CA THR A 127 5.30 -17.67 -15.88
C THR A 127 5.90 -16.84 -14.75
N SER A 128 5.14 -16.68 -13.67
CA SER A 128 5.59 -16.04 -12.44
C SER A 128 6.37 -17.03 -11.57
N TYR A 129 7.60 -16.70 -11.18
CA TYR A 129 8.26 -17.32 -10.03
C TYR A 129 8.67 -16.23 -9.04
N PRO A 130 8.31 -16.33 -7.74
CA PRO A 130 8.69 -15.33 -6.76
C PRO A 130 10.04 -15.67 -6.14
N VAL A 131 10.96 -14.69 -6.06
CA VAL A 131 12.12 -14.77 -5.16
C VAL A 131 12.33 -13.43 -4.47
N GLY A 132 12.20 -13.43 -3.14
CA GLY A 132 12.80 -12.47 -2.22
C GLY A 132 11.95 -11.27 -1.80
N ILE A 133 10.90 -11.49 -1.01
CA ILE A 133 10.29 -10.42 -0.19
C ILE A 133 10.91 -10.52 1.21
N ASP A 134 11.48 -9.40 1.68
CA ASP A 134 11.87 -9.23 3.07
C ASP A 134 10.71 -9.57 4.00
N LYS A 135 11.04 -10.26 5.10
CA LYS A 135 10.15 -10.90 6.08
C LYS A 135 9.25 -9.93 6.87
N SER A 136 8.48 -9.08 6.22
CA SER A 136 7.21 -8.64 6.79
C SER A 136 6.17 -9.65 6.32
N ASP A 137 5.63 -10.46 7.22
CA ASP A 137 4.45 -11.28 6.93
C ASP A 137 3.40 -10.38 6.29
N SER A 138 3.30 -10.40 4.97
CA SER A 138 2.41 -9.52 4.27
C SER A 138 1.00 -9.86 4.75
N LEU A 139 0.17 -8.86 5.00
CA LEU A 139 -1.25 -9.09 5.35
C LEU A 139 -1.90 -10.05 4.34
N SER A 140 -1.41 -10.07 3.09
CA SER A 140 -1.79 -11.01 2.05
C SER A 140 -1.43 -12.46 2.38
N ASP A 141 -0.20 -12.76 2.83
CA ASP A 141 0.20 -14.14 3.19
C ASP A 141 -0.55 -14.65 4.42
N LYS A 142 -0.78 -13.78 5.40
CA LYS A 142 -1.63 -14.10 6.57
C LYS A 142 -3.07 -14.38 6.13
N LEU A 143 -3.62 -13.59 5.22
CA LEU A 143 -4.97 -13.78 4.69
C LEU A 143 -5.08 -15.07 3.86
N ILE A 144 -4.10 -15.37 3.02
CA ILE A 144 -4.04 -16.61 2.22
C ILE A 144 -3.95 -17.83 3.14
N THR A 145 -3.11 -17.78 4.16
CA THR A 145 -2.95 -18.86 5.14
C THR A 145 -4.22 -19.06 5.94
N TRP A 146 -4.86 -17.97 6.38
CA TRP A 146 -6.12 -18.01 7.11
C TRP A 146 -7.26 -18.58 6.25
N ASN A 147 -7.39 -18.14 5.00
CA ASN A 147 -8.38 -18.68 4.05
C ASN A 147 -8.14 -20.16 3.75
N LYS A 148 -6.89 -20.59 3.55
CA LYS A 148 -6.55 -22.01 3.37
C LYS A 148 -6.90 -22.85 4.59
N LYS A 149 -6.64 -22.35 5.80
CA LYS A 149 -7.00 -23.04 7.05
C LYS A 149 -8.52 -23.15 7.19
N TYR A 150 -9.25 -22.05 6.99
CA TYR A 150 -10.70 -22.01 7.05
C TYR A 150 -11.37 -23.00 6.09
N LEU A 151 -10.88 -23.09 4.85
CA LEU A 151 -11.39 -24.06 3.87
C LEU A 151 -11.12 -25.51 4.28
N LYS A 152 -9.94 -25.83 4.81
CA LYS A 152 -9.63 -27.17 5.33
C LYS A 152 -10.51 -27.55 6.51
N ASP A 153 -10.76 -26.61 7.43
CA ASP A 153 -11.62 -26.84 8.59
C ASP A 153 -13.08 -27.07 8.16
N LEU A 154 -13.56 -26.35 7.14
CA LEU A 154 -14.88 -26.58 6.55
C LEU A 154 -15.02 -27.97 5.90
N GLU A 155 -14.00 -28.41 5.16
CA GLU A 155 -13.97 -29.75 4.54
C GLU A 155 -13.97 -30.85 5.61
N LYS A 156 -13.14 -30.69 6.65
CA LYS A 156 -13.09 -31.61 7.79
C LYS A 156 -14.45 -31.71 8.50
N MET A 157 -15.11 -30.58 8.77
CA MET A 157 -16.42 -30.55 9.41
C MET A 157 -17.52 -31.20 8.55
N LYS A 158 -17.44 -31.08 7.22
CA LYS A 158 -18.36 -31.78 6.30
C LYS A 158 -18.11 -33.29 6.33
N LEU A 159 -16.85 -33.72 6.34
CA LEU A 159 -16.49 -35.13 6.40
C LEU A 159 -16.90 -35.77 7.73
N GLU A 160 -16.65 -35.10 8.85
CA GLU A 160 -17.04 -35.56 10.19
C GLU A 160 -18.56 -35.73 10.31
N ARG A 161 -19.35 -34.75 9.83
CA ARG A 161 -20.81 -34.90 9.77
C ARG A 161 -21.25 -36.12 8.95
N LYS A 162 -20.61 -36.37 7.81
CA LYS A 162 -20.92 -37.53 6.97
C LYS A 162 -20.55 -38.85 7.64
N ILE A 163 -19.45 -38.89 8.39
CA ILE A 163 -19.05 -40.05 9.19
C ILE A 163 -20.06 -40.28 10.32
N GLU A 164 -20.47 -39.23 11.03
CA GLU A 164 -21.40 -39.36 12.14
C GLU A 164 -22.80 -39.79 11.69
N GLN A 165 -23.28 -39.27 10.54
CA GLN A 165 -24.52 -39.75 9.92
C GLN A 165 -24.47 -41.25 9.62
N ARG A 166 -23.38 -41.74 9.03
CA ARG A 166 -23.23 -43.18 8.78
C ARG A 166 -23.20 -43.99 10.07
N ARG A 167 -22.54 -43.49 11.12
CA ARG A 167 -22.53 -44.17 12.43
C ARG A 167 -23.92 -44.24 13.05
N GLU A 168 -24.70 -43.16 12.96
CA GLU A 168 -26.08 -43.14 13.44
C GLU A 168 -26.96 -44.11 12.64
N GLU A 169 -26.82 -44.14 11.31
CA GLU A 169 -27.53 -45.10 10.46
C GLU A 169 -27.18 -46.54 10.80
N SER A 170 -25.90 -46.86 11.01
CA SER A 170 -25.48 -48.18 11.48
C SER A 170 -26.11 -48.53 12.84
N ARG A 171 -26.07 -47.62 13.82
CA ARG A 171 -26.71 -47.83 15.13
C ARG A 171 -28.21 -48.10 15.00
N ARG A 172 -28.92 -47.36 14.13
CA ARG A 172 -30.35 -47.59 13.86
C ARG A 172 -30.62 -48.94 13.20
N LEU A 173 -29.75 -49.38 12.30
CA LEU A 173 -29.86 -50.70 11.67
C LEU A 173 -29.67 -51.83 12.68
N ASP A 174 -28.66 -51.73 13.55
CA ASP A 174 -28.39 -52.73 14.59
C ASP A 174 -29.58 -52.85 15.56
N LEU A 175 -30.12 -51.72 16.02
CA LEU A 175 -31.34 -51.67 16.84
C LEU A 175 -32.53 -52.33 16.15
N ARG A 176 -32.71 -52.11 14.84
CA ARG A 176 -33.79 -52.71 14.06
C ARG A 176 -33.60 -54.22 13.90
N GLN A 177 -32.37 -54.68 13.66
CA GLN A 177 -32.07 -56.11 13.59
C GLN A 177 -32.35 -56.81 14.91
N GLU A 178 -31.97 -56.20 16.05
CA GLU A 178 -32.20 -56.79 17.36
C GLU A 178 -33.71 -56.84 17.70
N GLN A 179 -34.49 -55.83 17.32
CA GLN A 179 -35.96 -55.89 17.44
C GLN A 179 -36.57 -57.02 16.62
N ILE A 180 -36.12 -57.21 15.37
CA ILE A 180 -36.57 -58.32 14.52
C ILE A 180 -36.22 -59.67 15.18
N ARG A 181 -35.00 -59.81 15.71
CA ARG A 181 -34.56 -61.01 16.40
C ARG A 181 -35.42 -61.31 17.64
N MET A 182 -35.73 -60.30 18.45
CA MET A 182 -36.63 -60.45 19.60
C MET A 182 -38.05 -60.87 19.19
N GLN A 183 -38.60 -60.29 18.11
CA GLN A 183 -39.90 -60.69 17.58
C GLN A 183 -39.90 -62.15 17.08
N GLN A 184 -38.87 -62.56 16.35
CA GLN A 184 -38.71 -63.94 15.89
C GLN A 184 -38.58 -64.92 17.07
N ASN A 185 -37.79 -64.58 18.09
CA ASN A 185 -37.66 -65.40 19.29
C ASN A 185 -39.00 -65.51 20.04
N PHE A 186 -39.76 -64.42 20.15
CA PHE A 186 -41.09 -64.44 20.75
C PHE A 186 -42.05 -65.35 19.98
N LEU A 187 -42.12 -65.22 18.64
CA LEU A 187 -42.95 -66.08 17.79
C LEU A 187 -42.54 -67.56 17.92
N ASN A 188 -41.25 -67.87 17.85
CA ASN A 188 -40.75 -69.23 18.00
C ASN A 188 -41.08 -69.80 19.39
N SER A 189 -40.93 -69.02 20.46
CA SER A 189 -41.24 -69.46 21.83
C SER A 189 -42.74 -69.77 22.06
N ASN A 190 -43.63 -69.15 21.28
CA ASN A 190 -45.07 -69.40 21.35
C ASN A 190 -45.51 -70.58 20.47
N ILE A 191 -44.79 -70.88 19.38
CA ILE A 191 -45.03 -72.07 18.55
C ILE A 191 -44.70 -73.36 19.32
N PHE A 192 -43.71 -73.35 20.22
CA PHE A 192 -43.36 -74.50 21.08
C PHE A 192 -44.24 -74.65 22.34
N LYS A 193 -45.29 -73.85 22.51
CA LYS A 193 -46.21 -73.88 23.67
C LYS A 193 -47.63 -74.38 23.33
N ILE A 194 -47.85 -74.88 22.11
CA ILE A 194 -49.06 -75.59 21.68
C ILE A 194 -48.70 -77.07 21.53
#